data_AF-A0A2P2KTX2-F1
#
_entry.id   AF-A0A2P2KTX2-F1
#
_cell.length_a   1.000
_cell.length_b   1.000
_cell.length_c   1.000
_cell.angle_alpha   90.00
_cell.angle_beta   90.00
_cell.angle_gamma   90.00
#
_symmetry.space_group_name_H-M   'P 1'
#
loop_
_entity.id
_entity.type
_entity.pdbx_description
1 polymer ?
#
loop_
_entity_poly.entity_id
_entity_poly.type
_entity_poly.pdbx_seq_one_letter_code
_entity_poly.pdbx_strand_id
1 'polypeptide(L)'
;MAGITSAGSFLFQPSLTPNKTAPSLLSLKSNLFGLRWHDRYLSLVLAAHSMPKTVVTARYGRPSDSRRSRQSYSEEDQALDVSGVRSPTVRLIDENQNMVGVVTKNEAIQMAEDTELDLVIVSPEADPPVVRIMDYDKYRYEQQKKKRLQQKKSAANRMDLKELKMGYNIDQHDYVVRLKAAQKFLKDGDKVI
;
A
#
# COMPACT_ATOMS: atom_id res chain seq x y z
N MET A 1 2.37 61.42 17.40
CA MET A 1 1.33 60.86 18.31
C MET A 1 -0.04 61.13 17.70
N ALA A 2 -0.97 60.18 17.89
CA ALA A 2 -2.32 60.06 17.30
C ALA A 2 -2.32 59.77 15.78
N GLY A 3 -3.00 58.77 15.23
CA GLY A 3 -4.04 57.88 15.75
C GLY A 3 -5.07 57.70 14.64
N ILE A 4 -4.97 56.63 13.85
CA ILE A 4 -6.01 56.23 12.88
C ILE A 4 -6.17 54.71 12.94
N THR A 5 -7.15 54.30 13.75
CA THR A 5 -7.73 52.95 13.76
C THR A 5 -9.00 52.98 12.91
N SER A 6 -9.05 52.23 11.82
CA SER A 6 -10.31 51.92 11.12
C SER A 6 -10.52 50.41 11.13
N ALA A 7 -11.48 49.97 11.95
CA ALA A 7 -11.95 48.60 12.03
C ALA A 7 -12.76 48.25 10.78
N GLY A 8 -12.34 47.22 10.05
CA GLY A 8 -13.11 46.61 8.95
C GLY A 8 -13.99 45.49 9.50
N SER A 9 -15.27 45.74 9.66
CA SER A 9 -16.29 44.74 10.00
C SER A 9 -16.71 43.96 8.76
N PHE A 10 -16.22 42.72 8.63
CA PHE A 10 -16.73 41.77 7.65
C PHE A 10 -18.02 41.11 8.20
N LEU A 11 -19.16 41.46 7.62
CA LEU A 11 -20.43 40.77 7.80
C LEU A 11 -20.43 39.52 6.90
N PHE A 12 -20.39 38.34 7.51
CA PHE A 12 -20.55 37.05 6.83
C PHE A 12 -21.93 36.50 7.19
N GLN A 13 -22.87 36.51 6.25
CA GLN A 13 -24.15 35.81 6.36
C GLN A 13 -24.01 34.42 5.74
N PRO A 14 -24.39 33.32 6.42
CA PRO A 14 -24.62 32.04 5.77
C PRO A 14 -26.12 31.84 5.47
N SER A 15 -26.45 31.62 4.20
CA SER A 15 -27.79 31.22 3.75
C SER A 15 -28.02 29.72 3.97
N LEU A 16 -29.10 29.40 4.68
CA LEU A 16 -29.66 28.07 4.86
C LEU A 16 -30.41 27.61 3.60
N THR A 17 -30.22 26.35 3.18
CA THR A 17 -31.26 25.59 2.46
C THR A 17 -31.26 24.14 2.96
N PRO A 18 -32.45 23.56 3.27
CA PRO A 18 -32.57 22.17 3.72
C PRO A 18 -32.80 21.24 2.52
N ASN A 19 -32.25 20.03 2.55
CA ASN A 19 -32.87 18.90 1.88
C ASN A 19 -32.59 17.59 2.63
N LYS A 20 -33.69 16.89 2.87
CA LYS A 20 -33.88 15.74 3.74
C LYS A 20 -34.04 14.51 2.85
N THR A 21 -33.15 13.54 2.97
CA THR A 21 -33.37 12.17 2.49
C THR A 21 -32.73 11.20 3.47
N ALA A 22 -33.59 10.49 4.21
CA ALA A 22 -33.22 9.40 5.09
C ALA A 22 -33.05 8.11 4.28
N PRO A 23 -32.09 7.24 4.61
CA PRO A 23 -32.21 5.83 4.32
C PRO A 23 -32.62 5.03 5.56
N SER A 24 -33.52 4.10 5.28
CA SER A 24 -34.27 3.22 6.15
C SER A 24 -33.44 2.16 6.89
N LEU A 25 -34.00 1.81 8.05
CA LEU A 25 -33.67 0.72 8.94
C LEU A 25 -33.86 -0.69 8.31
N LEU A 26 -33.21 -1.66 8.98
CA LEU A 26 -33.47 -3.11 9.03
C LEU A 26 -32.83 -3.99 7.94
N SER A 27 -31.82 -4.78 8.33
CA SER A 27 -32.00 -6.22 8.61
C SER A 27 -30.64 -6.89 8.87
N LEU A 28 -30.28 -7.03 10.15
CA LEU A 28 -29.18 -7.88 10.60
C LEU A 28 -29.78 -9.19 11.09
N LYS A 29 -29.58 -10.26 10.31
CA LYS A 29 -29.94 -11.63 10.70
C LYS A 29 -28.84 -12.20 11.60
N SER A 30 -29.30 -12.65 12.76
CA SER A 30 -28.64 -13.42 13.80
C SER A 30 -28.04 -14.74 13.33
N ASN A 31 -26.96 -15.18 13.98
CA ASN A 31 -26.72 -16.55 14.46
C ASN A 31 -25.46 -16.49 15.35
N LEU A 32 -25.60 -16.26 16.66
CA LEU A 32 -25.90 -17.24 17.72
C LEU A 32 -24.75 -18.23 17.96
N PHE A 33 -24.16 -18.06 19.15
CA PHE A 33 -23.11 -18.83 19.79
C PHE A 33 -23.38 -20.34 19.81
N GLY A 34 -22.31 -21.13 19.74
CA GLY A 34 -22.35 -22.58 19.91
C GLY A 34 -21.00 -23.19 20.26
N LEU A 35 -20.39 -22.76 21.36
CA LEU A 35 -19.26 -23.48 21.99
C LEU A 35 -19.82 -24.60 22.87
N ARG A 36 -19.72 -25.84 22.40
CA ARG A 36 -20.15 -27.04 23.12
C ARG A 36 -19.03 -27.52 24.04
N TRP A 37 -19.20 -27.28 25.33
CA TRP A 37 -18.45 -27.93 26.40
C TRP A 37 -18.87 -29.41 26.46
N HIS A 38 -17.90 -30.32 26.54
CA HIS A 38 -18.18 -31.69 26.94
C HIS A 38 -17.36 -32.07 28.16
N ASP A 39 -18.15 -32.56 29.11
CA ASP A 39 -17.84 -32.89 30.48
C ASP A 39 -17.11 -34.24 30.56
N ARG A 40 -16.31 -34.42 31.60
CA ARG A 40 -15.58 -35.64 31.90
C ARG A 40 -16.45 -36.56 32.75
N TYR A 41 -16.71 -37.80 32.35
CA TYR A 41 -16.91 -38.89 33.32
C TYR A 41 -16.48 -40.27 32.77
N LEU A 42 -15.92 -41.06 33.69
CA LEU A 42 -15.33 -42.40 33.62
C LEU A 42 -16.26 -43.48 33.00
N SER A 43 -15.65 -44.48 32.34
CA SER A 43 -15.74 -45.88 32.80
C SER A 43 -14.74 -46.79 32.06
N LEU A 44 -14.25 -47.77 32.80
CA LEU A 44 -13.16 -48.70 32.52
C LEU A 44 -13.76 -50.03 32.01
N VAL A 45 -13.44 -50.50 30.80
CA VAL A 45 -13.60 -51.92 30.41
C VAL A 45 -12.50 -52.36 29.43
N LEU A 46 -11.89 -53.47 29.79
CA LEU A 46 -10.84 -54.23 29.14
C LEU A 46 -11.42 -55.05 27.95
N ALA A 47 -10.84 -54.95 26.74
CA ALA A 47 -10.97 -55.98 25.71
C ALA A 47 -9.87 -55.83 24.65
N ALA A 48 -8.98 -56.82 24.60
CA ALA A 48 -7.89 -56.92 23.65
C ALA A 48 -8.34 -57.68 22.40
N HIS A 49 -8.41 -57.06 21.21
CA HIS A 49 -8.47 -57.78 19.93
C HIS A 49 -7.84 -56.98 18.77
N SER A 50 -6.81 -57.58 18.17
CA SER A 50 -6.31 -57.48 16.79
C SER A 50 -6.53 -56.20 15.98
N MET A 51 -5.46 -55.42 15.76
CA MET A 51 -5.44 -54.31 14.81
C MET A 51 -5.23 -54.83 13.37
N PRO A 52 -6.09 -54.51 12.40
CA PRO A 52 -5.73 -54.66 10.99
C PRO A 52 -4.72 -53.57 10.60
N LYS A 53 -3.58 -53.99 10.04
CA LYS A 53 -2.60 -53.08 9.41
C LYS A 53 -3.25 -52.39 8.21
N THR A 54 -3.82 -51.20 8.44
CA THR A 54 -4.23 -50.31 7.37
C THR A 54 -2.99 -49.58 6.87
N VAL A 55 -2.58 -49.89 5.63
CA VAL A 55 -1.58 -49.10 4.91
C VAL A 55 -2.24 -47.76 4.58
N VAL A 56 -1.95 -46.74 5.39
CA VAL A 56 -2.30 -45.35 5.07
C VAL A 56 -1.36 -44.90 3.95
N THR A 57 -1.77 -45.07 2.69
CA THR A 57 -1.09 -44.38 1.60
C THR A 57 -1.44 -42.90 1.74
N ALA A 58 -0.53 -42.09 2.25
CA ALA A 58 -0.64 -40.64 2.20
C ALA A 58 -0.63 -40.22 0.72
N ARG A 59 -1.83 -40.09 0.13
CA ARG A 59 -2.01 -39.35 -1.11
C ARG A 59 -1.78 -37.89 -0.73
N TYR A 60 -0.53 -37.44 -0.77
CA TYR A 60 -0.24 -36.01 -0.77
C TYR A 60 -0.97 -35.45 -1.99
N GLY A 61 -2.13 -34.83 -1.75
CA GLY A 61 -2.76 -33.96 -2.72
C GLY A 61 -1.77 -32.86 -3.02
N ARG A 62 -1.05 -33.02 -4.13
CA ARG A 62 -0.20 -31.99 -4.71
C ARG A 62 -1.12 -30.79 -4.91
N PRO A 63 -0.93 -29.66 -4.21
CA PRO A 63 -1.71 -28.47 -4.51
C PRO A 63 -1.52 -28.22 -6.00
N SER A 64 -2.61 -28.15 -6.77
CA SER A 64 -2.54 -27.65 -8.13
C SER A 64 -2.14 -26.18 -8.02
N ASP A 65 -0.84 -25.93 -8.15
CA ASP A 65 -0.25 -24.62 -8.31
C ASP A 65 -0.64 -24.09 -9.70
N SER A 66 -1.94 -23.87 -9.84
CA SER A 66 -2.55 -23.34 -11.02
C SER A 66 -2.42 -21.84 -10.95
N ARG A 67 -1.40 -21.35 -11.66
CA ARG A 67 -1.22 -19.97 -12.13
C ARG A 67 -0.64 -18.97 -11.12
N ARG A 68 0.44 -19.32 -10.42
CA ARG A 68 1.43 -18.31 -9.97
C ARG A 68 2.54 -18.11 -10.99
N SER A 69 2.20 -18.06 -12.26
CA SER A 69 3.13 -17.74 -13.33
C SER A 69 2.48 -16.74 -14.26
N ARG A 70 3.24 -15.68 -14.57
CA ARG A 70 3.13 -14.84 -15.77
C ARG A 70 2.39 -13.50 -15.69
N GLN A 71 2.53 -12.76 -14.59
CA GLN A 71 2.29 -11.30 -14.59
C GLN A 71 3.47 -10.59 -13.90
N SER A 72 4.65 -10.75 -14.48
CA SER A 72 5.84 -9.95 -14.11
C SER A 72 6.56 -9.40 -15.34
N TYR A 73 5.94 -9.56 -16.52
CA TYR A 73 6.24 -8.85 -17.76
C TYR A 73 5.02 -7.97 -18.03
N SER A 74 5.08 -6.64 -17.89
CA SER A 74 4.10 -5.75 -18.57
C SER A 74 4.33 -4.24 -18.46
N GLU A 75 5.00 -3.69 -17.45
CA GLU A 75 5.13 -2.22 -17.33
C GLU A 75 6.57 -1.71 -17.46
N GLU A 76 7.56 -2.53 -17.07
CA GLU A 76 8.97 -2.13 -17.03
C GLU A 76 9.63 -2.13 -18.42
N ASP A 77 9.26 -3.06 -19.31
CA ASP A 77 9.82 -3.14 -20.67
C ASP A 77 9.34 -1.99 -21.58
N GLN A 78 8.24 -1.33 -21.19
CA GLN A 78 7.65 -0.24 -21.97
C GLN A 78 8.55 1.01 -21.98
N ALA A 79 9.46 1.14 -21.01
CA ALA A 79 10.42 2.25 -20.97
C ALA A 79 11.54 2.12 -22.02
N LEU A 80 11.83 0.90 -22.50
CA LEU A 80 12.85 0.64 -23.52
C LEU A 80 12.27 0.57 -24.94
N ASP A 81 10.95 0.41 -25.06
CA ASP A 81 10.30 0.29 -26.36
C ASP A 81 10.11 1.66 -27.04
N VAL A 82 11.21 2.17 -27.59
CA VAL A 82 11.22 3.37 -28.44
C VAL A 82 10.35 3.16 -29.68
N SER A 83 10.14 1.92 -30.14
CA SER A 83 9.32 1.63 -31.33
C SER A 83 7.84 2.01 -31.11
N GLY A 84 7.33 1.89 -29.88
CA GLY A 84 5.96 2.27 -29.51
C GLY A 84 5.65 3.78 -29.52
N VAL A 85 6.67 4.64 -29.57
CA VAL A 85 6.49 6.10 -29.63
C VAL A 85 5.99 6.53 -31.00
N ARG A 86 4.78 7.12 -31.04
CA ARG A 86 4.09 7.57 -32.26
C ARG A 86 4.63 8.87 -32.85
N SER A 87 5.25 9.74 -32.05
CA SER A 87 5.77 11.03 -32.53
C SER A 87 7.08 10.85 -33.29
N PRO A 88 7.31 11.60 -34.38
CA PRO A 88 8.58 11.57 -35.12
C PRO A 88 9.71 12.28 -34.37
N THR A 89 9.34 13.14 -33.42
CA THR A 89 10.25 14.02 -32.69
C THR A 89 10.16 13.71 -31.20
N VAL A 90 11.30 13.81 -30.51
CA VAL A 90 11.45 13.50 -29.09
C VAL A 90 12.28 14.59 -28.42
N ARG A 91 12.06 14.81 -27.12
CA ARG A 91 12.92 15.66 -26.29
C ARG A 91 14.01 14.80 -25.66
N LEU A 92 15.26 15.03 -26.05
CA LEU A 92 16.41 14.22 -25.63
C LEU A 92 17.16 14.85 -24.45
N ILE A 93 17.47 13.99 -23.48
CA ILE A 93 18.38 14.25 -22.37
C ILE A 93 19.57 13.31 -22.50
N ASP A 94 20.76 13.87 -22.43
CA ASP A 94 22.03 13.15 -22.56
C ASP A 94 22.38 12.36 -21.28
N GLU A 95 23.41 11.51 -21.35
CA GLU A 95 23.96 10.71 -20.23
C GLU A 95 24.35 11.59 -19.02
N ASN A 96 24.85 12.79 -19.31
CA ASN A 96 25.29 13.78 -18.33
C ASN A 96 24.13 14.59 -17.74
N GLN A 97 22.89 14.18 -18.01
CA GLN A 97 21.65 14.88 -17.63
C GLN A 97 21.50 16.27 -18.27
N ASN A 98 22.26 16.56 -19.33
CA ASN A 98 22.17 17.79 -20.09
C ASN A 98 20.97 17.73 -21.06
N MET A 99 20.26 18.85 -21.21
CA MET A 99 19.19 18.96 -22.18
C MET A 99 19.76 19.24 -23.57
N VAL A 100 19.71 18.25 -24.47
CA VAL A 100 20.11 18.40 -25.88
C VAL A 100 19.05 19.20 -26.65
N GLY A 101 17.78 19.00 -26.29
CA GLY A 101 16.65 19.71 -26.88
C GLY A 101 15.71 18.77 -27.61
N VAL A 102 15.09 19.27 -28.68
CA VAL A 102 14.10 18.54 -29.48
C VAL A 102 14.81 18.00 -30.71
N VAL A 103 14.89 16.68 -30.84
CA VAL A 103 15.60 15.95 -31.91
C VAL A 103 14.66 14.94 -32.57
N THR A 104 15.04 14.43 -33.72
CA THR A 104 14.30 13.33 -34.35
C THR A 104 14.51 12.03 -33.59
N LYS A 105 13.53 11.12 -33.69
CA LYS A 105 13.61 9.79 -33.07
C LYS A 105 14.87 9.02 -33.50
N ASN A 106 15.27 9.15 -34.77
CA ASN A 106 16.44 8.45 -35.31
C ASN A 106 17.75 9.02 -34.77
N GLU A 107 17.88 10.34 -34.67
CA GLU A 107 19.06 10.98 -34.07
C GLU A 107 19.22 10.56 -32.60
N ALA A 108 18.12 10.49 -31.85
CA ALA A 108 18.18 10.01 -30.45
C ALA A 108 18.67 8.56 -30.35
N ILE A 109 18.27 7.69 -31.28
CA ILE A 109 18.74 6.29 -31.34
C ILE A 109 20.24 6.26 -31.67
N GLN A 110 20.67 7.02 -32.67
CA GLN A 110 22.08 7.10 -33.06
C GLN A 110 22.96 7.58 -31.90
N MET A 111 22.54 8.62 -31.18
CA MET A 111 23.29 9.13 -30.02
C MET A 111 23.41 8.11 -28.89
N ALA A 112 22.39 7.26 -28.70
CA ALA A 112 22.44 6.18 -27.72
C ALA A 112 23.39 5.05 -28.17
N GLU A 113 23.37 4.71 -29.46
CA GLU A 113 24.31 3.74 -30.05
C GLU A 113 25.76 4.22 -29.98
N ASP A 114 26.01 5.50 -30.29
CA ASP A 114 27.33 6.14 -30.23
C ASP A 114 27.94 6.14 -28.81
N THR A 115 27.07 6.20 -27.79
CA THR A 115 27.46 6.19 -26.37
C THR A 115 27.44 4.80 -25.75
N GLU A 116 27.02 3.76 -26.49
CA GLU A 116 26.83 2.39 -26.00
C GLU A 116 25.90 2.30 -24.77
N LEU A 117 24.91 3.18 -24.70
CA LEU A 117 23.94 3.27 -23.60
C LEU A 117 22.50 3.04 -24.09
N ASP A 118 21.58 2.79 -23.15
CA ASP A 118 20.18 2.58 -23.50
C ASP A 118 19.42 3.90 -23.66
N LEU A 119 18.53 3.93 -24.65
CA LEU A 119 17.59 5.03 -24.84
C LEU A 119 16.29 4.74 -24.07
N VAL A 120 16.11 5.41 -22.94
CA VAL A 120 15.00 5.15 -22.00
C VAL A 120 13.95 6.25 -22.08
N ILE A 121 12.69 5.88 -22.25
CA ILE A 121 11.55 6.78 -22.21
C ILE A 121 11.23 7.13 -20.76
N VAL A 122 11.35 8.40 -20.39
CA VAL A 122 11.06 8.88 -19.03
C VAL A 122 9.61 9.36 -18.90
N SER A 123 9.09 10.02 -19.94
CA SER A 123 7.72 10.51 -19.96
C SER A 123 7.11 10.35 -21.35
N PRO A 124 6.22 9.36 -21.55
CA PRO A 124 5.52 9.17 -22.82
C PRO A 124 4.34 10.13 -23.00
N GLU A 125 3.85 10.74 -21.92
CA GLU A 125 2.67 11.63 -21.94
C GLU A 125 2.98 13.05 -22.43
N ALA A 126 4.26 13.44 -22.44
CA ALA A 126 4.68 14.77 -22.87
C ALA A 126 4.62 14.93 -24.40
N ASP A 127 4.37 16.16 -24.87
CA ASP A 127 4.45 16.53 -26.29
C ASP A 127 5.55 17.60 -26.49
N PRO A 128 6.71 17.27 -27.10
CA PRO A 128 7.16 15.95 -27.53
C PRO A 128 7.60 15.05 -26.34
N PRO A 129 7.53 13.71 -26.48
CA PRO A 129 7.84 12.75 -25.41
C PRO A 129 9.30 12.85 -24.99
N VAL A 130 9.55 12.63 -23.70
CA VAL A 130 10.86 12.84 -23.08
C VAL A 130 11.61 11.52 -22.98
N VAL A 131 12.79 11.50 -23.58
CA VAL A 131 13.67 10.34 -23.67
C VAL A 131 15.04 10.72 -23.12
N ARG A 132 15.69 9.79 -22.41
CA ARG A 132 16.98 9.99 -21.77
C ARG A 132 17.91 8.83 -22.08
N ILE A 133 19.15 9.15 -22.43
CA ILE A 133 20.23 8.18 -22.60
C ILE A 133 20.77 7.82 -21.21
N MET A 134 20.66 6.57 -20.78
CA MET A 134 21.21 6.08 -19.51
C MET A 134 21.23 4.54 -19.45
N ASP A 135 22.07 3.98 -18.58
CA ASP A 135 22.00 2.56 -18.21
C ASP A 135 20.69 2.26 -17.46
N TYR A 136 19.81 1.50 -18.11
CA TYR A 136 18.49 1.17 -17.59
C TYR A 136 18.54 0.26 -16.36
N ASP A 137 19.43 -0.73 -16.37
CA ASP A 137 19.54 -1.72 -15.31
C ASP A 137 20.00 -1.09 -14.00
N LYS A 138 21.00 -0.22 -14.08
CA LYS A 138 21.49 0.55 -12.93
C LYS A 138 20.42 1.49 -12.41
N TYR A 139 19.75 2.24 -13.30
CA TYR A 139 18.67 3.14 -12.91
C TYR A 139 17.54 2.41 -12.18
N ARG A 140 17.08 1.26 -12.71
CA ARG A 140 16.05 0.43 -12.09
C ARG A 140 16.44 -0.01 -10.69
N TYR A 141 17.68 -0.48 -10.52
CA TYR A 141 18.18 -0.92 -9.21
C TYR A 141 18.16 0.24 -8.20
N GLU A 142 18.63 1.42 -8.61
CA GLU A 142 18.64 2.61 -7.77
C GLU A 142 17.23 3.09 -7.39
N GLN A 143 16.30 3.11 -8.34
CA GLN A 143 14.89 3.44 -8.05
C GLN A 143 14.27 2.45 -7.08
N GLN A 144 14.52 1.16 -7.26
CA GLN A 144 14.00 0.12 -6.38
C GLN A 144 14.60 0.23 -4.97
N LYS A 145 15.90 0.50 -4.87
CA LYS A 145 16.59 0.74 -3.59
C LYS A 145 16.01 1.97 -2.89
N LYS A 146 15.83 3.08 -3.61
CA LYS A 146 15.21 4.31 -3.09
C LYS A 146 13.79 4.07 -2.59
N LYS A 147 12.96 3.38 -3.38
CA LYS A 147 11.58 3.01 -3.01
C LYS A 147 11.54 2.16 -1.74
N ARG A 148 12.39 1.15 -1.62
CA ARG A 148 12.50 0.32 -0.40
C ARG A 148 12.92 1.14 0.82
N LEU A 149 13.92 2.03 0.67
CA LEU A 149 14.37 2.89 1.76
C LEU A 149 13.26 3.86 2.19
N GLN A 150 12.55 4.46 1.25
CA GLN A 150 11.41 5.34 1.53
C GLN A 150 10.29 4.58 2.25
N GLN A 151 9.95 3.38 1.80
CA GLN A 151 8.95 2.51 2.44
C GLN A 151 9.33 2.20 3.89
N LYS A 152 10.60 1.83 4.15
CA LYS A 152 11.10 1.58 5.50
C LYS A 152 10.99 2.83 6.39
N LYS A 153 11.37 4.00 5.88
CA LYS A 153 11.25 5.27 6.61
C LYS A 153 9.79 5.60 6.91
N SER A 154 8.89 5.45 5.93
CA SER A 154 7.47 5.70 6.12
C SER A 154 6.81 4.69 7.07
N ALA A 155 7.27 3.44 7.08
CA ALA A 155 6.79 2.42 8.01
C ALA A 155 7.25 2.68 9.44
N ALA A 156 8.50 3.13 9.63
CA ALA A 156 9.02 3.52 10.94
C ALA A 156 8.33 4.78 11.50
N ASN A 157 7.93 5.71 10.64
CA ASN A 157 7.25 6.96 11.03
C ASN A 157 5.72 6.84 11.05
N ARG A 158 5.15 5.66 10.77
CA ARG A 158 3.70 5.46 10.79
C ARG A 158 3.25 5.40 12.25
N MET A 159 2.56 6.44 12.69
CA MET A 159 1.84 6.44 13.97
C MET A 159 0.53 5.67 13.79
N ASP A 160 0.28 4.66 14.62
CA ASP A 160 -0.99 3.96 14.62
C ASP A 160 -2.01 4.69 15.51
N LEU A 161 -3.30 4.53 15.16
CA LEU A 161 -4.41 4.92 16.03
C LEU A 161 -4.81 3.71 16.88
N LYS A 162 -4.60 3.78 18.19
CA LYS A 162 -5.01 2.76 19.15
C LYS A 162 -6.25 3.23 19.89
N GLU A 163 -7.31 2.43 19.84
CA GLU A 163 -8.54 2.71 20.57
C GLU A 163 -8.52 2.05 21.95
N LEU A 164 -8.82 2.80 23.00
CA LEU A 164 -8.94 2.31 24.37
C LEU A 164 -10.38 2.45 24.84
N LYS A 165 -11.14 1.36 24.75
CA LYS A 165 -12.52 1.34 25.24
C LYS A 165 -12.53 1.40 26.76
N MET A 166 -13.45 2.15 27.36
CA MET A 166 -13.66 2.21 28.82
C MET A 166 -15.16 2.13 29.11
N GLY A 167 -15.56 1.29 30.07
CA GLY A 167 -16.94 1.22 30.54
C GLY A 167 -17.24 2.30 31.58
N TYR A 168 -18.51 2.69 31.71
CA TYR A 168 -18.94 3.68 32.71
C TYR A 168 -18.84 3.17 34.16
N ASN A 169 -19.09 1.87 34.36
CA ASN A 169 -18.91 1.18 35.65
C ASN A 169 -17.65 0.30 35.59
N ILE A 170 -16.47 0.90 35.71
CA ILE A 170 -15.18 0.18 35.70
C ILE A 170 -14.61 0.04 37.11
N ASP A 171 -14.01 -1.11 37.40
CA ASP A 171 -13.28 -1.33 38.66
C ASP A 171 -11.94 -0.57 38.67
N GLN A 172 -11.49 -0.16 39.86
CA GLN A 172 -10.25 0.60 40.03
C GLN A 172 -9.03 -0.14 39.46
N HIS A 173 -8.98 -1.47 39.60
CA HIS A 173 -7.88 -2.26 39.07
C HIS A 173 -7.86 -2.25 37.53
N ASP A 174 -9.00 -2.46 36.89
CA ASP A 174 -9.13 -2.45 35.42
C ASP A 174 -8.80 -1.07 34.84
N TYR A 175 -9.21 0.01 35.52
CA TYR A 175 -8.84 1.38 35.14
C TYR A 175 -7.32 1.58 35.08
N VAL A 176 -6.60 1.14 36.12
CA VAL A 176 -5.14 1.29 36.20
C VAL A 176 -4.44 0.49 35.10
N VAL A 177 -4.94 -0.71 34.76
CA VAL A 177 -4.40 -1.52 33.67
C VAL A 177 -4.53 -0.79 32.33
N ARG A 178 -5.70 -0.23 32.03
CA ARG A 178 -5.96 0.47 30.77
C ARG A 178 -5.21 1.80 30.67
N LEU A 179 -5.05 2.52 31.79
CA LEU A 179 -4.23 3.72 31.87
C LEU A 179 -2.75 3.41 31.55
N LYS A 180 -2.20 2.33 32.10
CA LYS A 180 -0.83 1.88 31.77
C LYS A 180 -0.69 1.52 30.28
N ALA A 181 -1.71 0.89 29.69
CA ALA A 181 -1.72 0.61 28.26
C ALA A 181 -1.71 1.91 27.42
N ALA A 182 -2.57 2.88 27.76
CA ALA A 182 -2.60 4.18 27.10
C ALA A 182 -1.26 4.93 27.21
N GLN A 183 -0.64 4.94 28.39
CA GLN A 183 0.70 5.53 28.57
C GLN A 183 1.77 4.84 27.74
N LYS A 184 1.69 3.51 27.59
CA LYS A 184 2.62 2.75 26.74
C LYS A 184 2.47 3.17 25.28
N PHE A 185 1.24 3.20 24.75
CA PHE A 185 0.99 3.60 23.37
C PHE A 185 1.46 5.04 23.09
N LEU A 186 1.23 5.97 24.00
CA LEU A 186 1.73 7.35 23.87
C LEU A 186 3.26 7.43 23.88
N LYS A 187 3.95 6.60 24.68
CA LYS A 187 5.42 6.53 24.69
C LYS A 187 5.98 5.91 23.42
N ASP A 188 5.28 4.94 22.85
CA ASP A 188 5.63 4.29 21.58
C ASP A 188 5.37 5.21 20.38
N GLY A 189 4.74 6.37 20.59
CA GLY A 189 4.47 7.39 19.56
C GLY A 189 3.13 7.21 18.83
N ASP A 190 2.26 6.34 19.34
CA ASP A 190 0.92 6.13 18.79
C ASP A 190 -0.07 7.17 19.30
N LYS A 191 -1.13 7.40 18.52
CA LYS A 191 -2.26 8.23 18.93
C LYS A 191 -3.31 7.35 19.61
N VAL A 192 -3.79 7.77 20.78
CA VAL A 192 -4.78 7.02 21.57
C VAL A 192 -6.12 7.76 21.55
N ILE A 193 -7.22 7.02 21.29
CA ILE A 193 -8.61 7.51 21.30
C ILE A 193 -9.43 6.70 22.30
#